data_AF-A0A7S1AEA0-F1
#
_entry.id   AF-A0A7S1AEA0-F1
#
_cell.length_a   1.000
_cell.length_b   1.000
_cell.length_c   1.000
_cell.angle_alpha   90.00
_cell.angle_beta   90.00
_cell.angle_gamma   90.00
#
_symmetry.space_group_name_H-M   'P 1'
#
loop_
_entity.id
_entity.type
_entity.pdbx_description
1 polymer ?
#
loop_
_entity_poly.entity_id
_entity_poly.type
_entity_poly.pdbx_seq_one_letter_code
_entity_poly.pdbx_strand_id
1 'polypeptide(L)'
;MEPRRRGIDILTLLIVGTVSVRSSKDDLVAHIQCQVCELMVSEAHGYVQRHALTSEDDVGDLVDHLCVIKRKEGRWVSSIDLLDSGDSLTVTRQSDVGVCRRECHVGYTACARSLKGKEDTLADMLRAREPLSSMKASLCKASCKRKRAKPQVWEDEVFEKRDAAVVAQEDALPPGMQSYNANDILSMTESDQAAWFADQEHKKMLRDMREAEM
;
A
#
# COMPACT_ATOMS: atom_id res chain seq x y z
N MET A 1 -14.44 -19.07 80.80
CA MET A 1 -13.47 -18.00 80.49
C MET A 1 -12.77 -18.39 79.19
N GLU A 2 -13.09 -17.68 78.10
CA GLU A 2 -12.38 -17.68 76.80
C GLU A 2 -10.89 -17.29 76.99
N PRO A 3 -9.94 -17.57 76.05
CA PRO A 3 -9.93 -17.01 74.68
C PRO A 3 -9.51 -17.99 73.55
N ARG A 4 -10.18 -17.97 72.39
CA ARG A 4 -9.90 -17.27 71.11
C ARG A 4 -8.64 -17.63 70.31
N ARG A 5 -8.92 -18.30 69.17
CA ARG A 5 -8.54 -18.03 67.75
C ARG A 5 -7.07 -17.78 67.39
N ARG A 6 -6.63 -18.42 66.30
CA ARG A 6 -6.16 -17.75 65.07
C ARG A 6 -6.17 -18.74 63.89
N GLY A 7 -7.23 -18.65 63.07
CA GLY A 7 -7.21 -19.17 61.71
C GLY A 7 -6.44 -18.19 60.81
N ILE A 8 -5.61 -18.74 59.94
CA ILE A 8 -4.88 -17.98 58.92
C ILE A 8 -5.73 -18.07 57.64
N ASP A 9 -6.51 -17.01 57.38
CA ASP A 9 -7.19 -16.83 56.11
C ASP A 9 -6.17 -16.30 55.09
N ILE A 10 -5.70 -17.18 54.21
CA ILE A 10 -4.87 -16.81 53.05
C ILE A 10 -5.81 -16.25 51.99
N LEU A 11 -5.98 -14.93 52.01
CA LEU A 11 -6.65 -14.17 50.96
C LEU A 11 -5.71 -14.10 49.75
N THR A 12 -5.85 -15.05 48.82
CA THR A 12 -5.15 -15.03 47.53
C THR A 12 -5.75 -13.93 46.65
N LEU A 13 -5.04 -12.79 46.59
CA LEU A 13 -5.35 -11.67 45.72
C LEU A 13 -5.03 -12.05 44.25
N LEU A 14 -6.05 -12.34 43.45
CA LEU A 14 -5.90 -12.50 41.99
C LEU A 14 -5.76 -11.13 41.35
N ILE A 15 -4.53 -10.73 41.03
CA ILE A 15 -4.24 -9.57 40.19
C ILE A 15 -4.58 -9.96 38.75
N VAL A 16 -5.78 -9.58 38.28
CA VAL A 16 -6.14 -9.63 36.86
C VAL A 16 -5.47 -8.43 36.18
N GLY A 17 -4.23 -8.62 35.73
CA GLY A 17 -3.57 -7.66 34.86
C GLY A 17 -4.26 -7.62 33.51
N THR A 18 -4.81 -6.47 33.13
CA THR A 18 -5.33 -6.24 31.77
C THR A 18 -4.14 -6.14 30.81
N VAL A 19 -3.78 -7.25 30.17
CA VAL A 19 -2.80 -7.24 29.08
C VAL A 19 -3.47 -6.59 27.87
N SER A 20 -3.03 -5.37 27.53
CA SER A 20 -3.48 -4.69 26.32
C SER A 20 -2.91 -5.40 25.10
N VAL A 21 -3.66 -6.31 24.49
CA VAL A 21 -3.27 -7.03 23.28
C VAL A 21 -3.34 -6.05 22.10
N ARG A 22 -2.18 -5.54 21.67
CA ARG A 22 -2.07 -4.78 20.42
C ARG A 22 -2.20 -5.72 19.24
N SER A 23 -3.00 -5.35 18.26
CA SER A 23 -3.11 -6.12 17.03
C SER A 23 -1.82 -6.07 16.23
N SER A 24 -1.40 -7.21 15.70
CA SER A 24 -0.18 -7.28 14.90
C SER A 24 -0.39 -6.60 13.55
N LYS A 25 0.72 -6.23 12.88
CA LYS A 25 0.67 -5.74 11.49
C LYS A 25 -0.01 -6.77 10.57
N ASP A 26 0.21 -8.06 10.80
CA ASP A 26 -0.38 -9.11 9.98
C ASP A 26 -1.89 -9.25 10.16
N ASP A 27 -2.40 -9.05 11.37
CA ASP A 27 -3.85 -9.04 11.64
C ASP A 27 -4.52 -7.87 10.91
N LEU A 28 -3.90 -6.69 10.97
CA LEU A 28 -4.36 -5.50 10.27
C LEU A 28 -4.36 -5.71 8.75
N VAL A 29 -3.24 -6.18 8.20
CA VAL A 29 -3.10 -6.49 6.77
C VAL A 29 -4.17 -7.49 6.34
N ALA A 30 -4.36 -8.58 7.09
CA ALA A 30 -5.35 -9.58 6.77
C ALA A 30 -6.77 -9.03 6.81
N HIS A 31 -7.07 -8.13 7.75
CA HIS A 31 -8.39 -7.51 7.89
C HIS A 31 -8.74 -6.58 6.72
N ILE A 32 -7.80 -5.74 6.29
CA ILE A 32 -8.05 -4.78 5.20
C ILE A 32 -7.79 -5.35 3.79
N GLN A 33 -7.23 -6.56 3.68
CA GLN A 33 -6.73 -7.10 2.41
C GLN A 33 -7.79 -7.09 1.28
N CYS A 34 -9.05 -7.42 1.60
CA CYS A 34 -10.12 -7.39 0.60
C CYS A 34 -10.35 -5.97 0.04
N GLN A 35 -10.51 -4.98 0.93
CA GLN A 35 -10.76 -3.59 0.55
C GLN A 35 -9.60 -3.02 -0.26
N VAL A 36 -8.36 -3.28 0.17
CA VAL A 36 -7.15 -2.86 -0.55
C VAL A 36 -7.03 -3.54 -1.91
N CYS A 37 -7.37 -4.84 -2.03
CA CYS A 37 -7.39 -5.52 -3.31
C CYS A 37 -8.38 -4.89 -4.29
N GLU A 38 -9.61 -4.61 -3.85
CA GLU A 38 -10.62 -4.00 -4.71
C GLU A 38 -10.23 -2.58 -5.12
N LEU A 39 -9.62 -1.81 -4.21
CA LEU A 39 -9.11 -0.49 -4.52
C LEU A 39 -7.96 -0.55 -5.52
N MET A 40 -6.99 -1.46 -5.31
CA MET A 40 -5.87 -1.71 -6.22
C MET A 40 -6.34 -2.01 -7.65
N VAL A 41 -7.32 -2.92 -7.81
CA VAL A 41 -7.89 -3.23 -9.14
C VAL A 41 -8.58 -2.02 -9.76
N SER A 42 -9.28 -1.22 -8.95
CA SER A 42 -9.93 0.02 -9.41
C SER A 42 -8.93 1.07 -9.88
N GLU A 43 -7.83 1.23 -9.15
CA GLU A 43 -6.75 2.17 -9.46
C GLU A 43 -6.06 1.76 -10.77
N ALA A 44 -5.71 0.48 -10.93
CA ALA A 44 -5.10 -0.03 -12.16
C ALA A 44 -6.01 0.14 -13.38
N HIS A 45 -7.28 -0.30 -13.26
CA HIS A 45 -8.26 -0.18 -14.34
C HIS A 45 -8.48 1.29 -14.74
N GLY A 46 -8.62 2.18 -13.75
CA GLY A 46 -8.74 3.62 -14.01
C GLY A 46 -7.48 4.23 -14.62
N TYR A 47 -6.29 3.77 -14.23
CA TYR A 47 -5.01 4.25 -14.76
C TYR A 47 -4.88 3.94 -16.25
N VAL A 48 -5.13 2.70 -16.66
CA VAL A 48 -5.09 2.27 -18.08
C VAL A 48 -6.09 3.08 -18.93
N GLN A 49 -7.24 3.47 -18.37
CA GLN A 49 -8.22 4.31 -19.07
C GLN A 49 -7.76 5.77 -19.18
N ARG A 50 -7.30 6.39 -18.10
CA ARG A 50 -6.87 7.79 -18.07
C ARG A 50 -5.62 8.06 -18.92
N HIS A 51 -4.73 7.08 -18.97
CA HIS A 51 -3.46 7.17 -19.69
C HIS A 51 -3.49 6.50 -21.07
N ALA A 52 -4.63 5.92 -21.45
CA ALA A 52 -4.82 5.21 -22.72
C ALA A 52 -3.72 4.18 -23.02
N LEU A 53 -3.27 3.44 -21.99
CA LEU A 53 -2.20 2.44 -22.15
C LEU A 53 -2.65 1.30 -23.05
N THR A 54 -1.88 1.00 -24.09
CA THR A 54 -2.22 -0.03 -25.09
C THR A 54 -1.13 -1.08 -25.28
N SER A 55 0.13 -0.76 -24.97
CA SER A 55 1.23 -1.70 -25.14
C SER A 55 1.30 -2.70 -23.98
N GLU A 56 1.92 -3.86 -24.24
CA GLU A 56 2.18 -4.85 -23.19
C GLU A 56 3.15 -4.31 -22.15
N ASP A 57 4.22 -3.65 -22.59
CA ASP A 57 5.25 -3.06 -21.74
C ASP A 57 4.64 -2.00 -20.79
N ASP A 58 3.78 -1.09 -21.28
CA ASP A 58 3.16 -0.05 -20.44
C ASP A 58 2.25 -0.66 -19.35
N VAL A 59 1.50 -1.70 -19.70
CA VAL A 59 0.60 -2.37 -18.73
C VAL A 59 1.40 -3.21 -17.74
N GLY A 60 2.48 -3.87 -18.19
CA GLY A 60 3.42 -4.56 -17.31
C GLY A 60 4.06 -3.60 -16.31
N ASP A 61 4.60 -2.49 -16.78
CA ASP A 61 5.19 -1.44 -15.94
C ASP A 61 4.19 -0.87 -14.93
N LEU A 62 2.93 -0.69 -15.34
CA LEU A 62 1.86 -0.29 -14.41
C LEU A 62 1.68 -1.32 -13.29
N VAL A 63 1.56 -2.61 -13.64
CA VAL A 63 1.30 -3.68 -12.67
C VAL A 63 2.48 -3.82 -11.70
N ASP A 64 3.72 -3.78 -12.19
CA ASP A 64 4.93 -3.88 -11.39
C ASP A 64 5.06 -2.74 -10.37
N HIS A 65 4.61 -1.54 -10.75
CA HIS A 65 4.68 -0.35 -9.90
C HIS A 65 3.41 -0.06 -9.11
N LEU A 66 2.35 -0.85 -9.27
CA LEU A 66 1.01 -0.58 -8.72
C LEU A 66 0.97 -0.51 -7.20
N CYS A 67 1.87 -1.22 -6.51
CA CYS A 67 2.00 -1.16 -5.06
C CYS A 67 3.21 -0.34 -4.60
N VAL A 68 3.97 0.30 -5.49
CA VAL A 68 5.19 1.03 -5.14
C VAL A 68 4.84 2.48 -4.80
N ILE A 69 4.77 2.80 -3.50
CA ILE A 69 4.37 4.11 -2.96
C ILE A 69 5.08 5.31 -3.63
N LYS A 70 6.37 5.17 -3.93
CA LYS A 70 7.15 6.27 -4.51
C LYS A 70 6.85 6.50 -6.01
N ARG A 71 6.33 5.49 -6.71
CA ARG A 71 5.96 5.55 -8.13
C ARG A 71 4.57 6.14 -8.27
N LYS A 72 4.33 6.82 -9.40
CA LYS A 72 3.05 7.49 -9.67
C LYS A 72 1.89 6.49 -9.68
N GLU A 73 2.13 5.31 -10.24
CA GLU A 73 1.24 4.17 -10.35
C GLU A 73 0.81 3.61 -8.99
N GLY A 74 1.70 3.64 -8.00
CA GLY A 74 1.47 3.11 -6.65
C GLY A 74 1.23 4.16 -5.58
N ARG A 75 1.33 5.45 -5.91
CA ARG A 75 1.18 6.57 -4.97
C ARG A 75 -0.20 6.64 -4.32
N TRP A 76 -1.21 6.04 -4.96
CA TRP A 76 -2.56 5.90 -4.39
C TRP A 76 -2.55 5.21 -3.02
N VAL A 77 -1.58 4.34 -2.73
CA VAL A 77 -1.44 3.67 -1.42
C VAL A 77 -1.20 4.68 -0.30
N SER A 78 -0.49 5.78 -0.57
CA SER A 78 -0.33 6.87 0.41
C SER A 78 -1.55 7.77 0.53
N SER A 79 -2.56 7.55 -0.29
CA SER A 79 -3.82 8.30 -0.25
C SER A 79 -4.93 7.51 0.43
N ILE A 80 -4.62 6.37 1.02
CA ILE A 80 -5.56 5.61 1.83
C ILE A 80 -5.50 6.07 3.28
N ASP A 81 -6.59 5.87 3.97
CA ASP A 81 -6.81 6.20 5.36
C ASP A 81 -7.62 5.06 6.00
N LEU A 82 -7.32 4.68 7.24
CA LEU A 82 -7.88 3.51 7.91
C LEU A 82 -8.77 3.91 9.09
N LEU A 83 -10.05 4.08 8.82
CA LEU A 83 -11.01 4.57 9.81
C LEU A 83 -11.66 3.43 10.59
N ASP A 84 -11.73 3.59 11.92
CA ASP A 84 -12.50 2.69 12.77
C ASP A 84 -14.01 3.00 12.68
N SER A 85 -14.77 2.08 12.09
CA SER A 85 -16.22 2.16 11.97
C SER A 85 -16.98 1.48 13.13
N GLY A 86 -16.29 1.18 14.23
CA GLY A 86 -16.82 0.47 15.40
C GLY A 86 -16.72 -1.05 15.23
N ASP A 87 -17.37 -1.60 14.21
CA ASP A 87 -17.41 -3.06 13.97
C ASP A 87 -16.31 -3.55 13.01
N SER A 88 -15.70 -2.64 12.25
CA SER A 88 -14.67 -2.96 11.25
C SER A 88 -13.69 -1.81 11.09
N LEU A 89 -12.48 -2.13 10.63
CA LEU A 89 -11.57 -1.13 10.08
C LEU A 89 -11.88 -0.97 8.59
N THR A 90 -12.12 0.26 8.16
CA THR A 90 -12.53 0.59 6.78
C THR A 90 -11.43 1.35 6.08
N VAL A 91 -11.13 0.97 4.84
CA VAL A 91 -10.17 1.66 3.98
C VAL A 91 -10.91 2.73 3.20
N THR A 92 -10.53 3.99 3.38
CA THR A 92 -11.05 5.11 2.62
C THR A 92 -9.97 5.71 1.73
N ARG A 93 -10.33 6.04 0.49
CA ARG A 93 -9.44 6.72 -0.46
C ARG A 93 -9.66 8.22 -0.35
N GLN A 94 -8.67 8.95 0.15
CA GLN A 94 -8.66 10.41 0.20
C GLN A 94 -8.40 10.99 -1.19
N SER A 95 -8.69 12.27 -1.42
CA SER A 95 -8.39 12.93 -2.72
C SER A 95 -6.90 13.20 -2.92
N ASP A 96 -6.20 13.47 -1.82
CA ASP A 96 -4.81 13.91 -1.82
C ASP A 96 -3.85 12.78 -1.46
N VAL A 97 -2.57 12.96 -1.78
CA VAL A 97 -1.51 12.06 -1.34
C VAL A 97 -1.11 12.43 0.08
N GLY A 98 -1.16 11.47 0.99
CA GLY A 98 -0.77 11.63 2.39
C GLY A 98 0.70 11.32 2.66
N VAL A 99 1.19 11.74 3.83
CA VAL A 99 2.49 11.35 4.35
C VAL A 99 2.44 9.87 4.70
N CYS A 100 3.33 9.07 4.09
CA CYS A 100 3.31 7.63 4.30
C CYS A 100 3.90 7.27 5.67
N ARG A 101 3.03 6.78 6.57
CA ARG A 101 3.39 6.27 7.90
C ARG A 101 2.73 4.90 8.12
N ARG A 102 2.15 4.63 9.29
CA ARG A 102 1.75 3.27 9.70
C ARG A 102 0.65 2.74 8.78
N GLU A 103 -0.38 3.53 8.55
CA GLU A 103 -1.54 3.13 7.74
C GLU A 103 -1.15 2.83 6.29
N CYS A 104 -0.39 3.74 5.70
CA CYS A 104 0.20 3.57 4.37
C CYS A 104 1.05 2.28 4.28
N HIS A 105 1.87 1.97 5.29
CA HIS A 105 2.66 0.73 5.31
C HIS A 105 1.81 -0.54 5.45
N VAL A 106 0.69 -0.50 6.18
CA VAL A 106 -0.28 -1.59 6.25
C VAL A 106 -0.94 -1.76 4.88
N GLY A 107 -1.38 -0.67 4.25
CA GLY A 107 -1.92 -0.63 2.89
C GLY A 107 -0.97 -1.20 1.85
N TYR A 108 0.28 -0.75 1.86
CA TYR A 108 1.35 -1.24 1.00
C TYR A 108 1.51 -2.75 1.11
N THR A 109 1.58 -3.25 2.35
CA THR A 109 1.74 -4.69 2.60
C THR A 109 0.51 -5.47 2.12
N ALA A 110 -0.69 -4.93 2.32
CA ALA A 110 -1.94 -5.51 1.84
C ALA A 110 -2.06 -5.50 0.31
N CYS A 111 -1.58 -4.45 -0.36
CA CYS A 111 -1.50 -4.35 -1.81
C CYS A 111 -0.58 -5.44 -2.36
N ALA A 112 0.68 -5.44 -1.90
CA ALA A 112 1.68 -6.42 -2.36
C ALA A 112 1.21 -7.87 -2.12
N ARG A 113 0.58 -8.14 -0.97
CA ARG A 113 0.01 -9.47 -0.66
C ARG A 113 -1.18 -9.83 -1.55
N SER A 114 -1.96 -8.84 -2.00
CA SER A 114 -3.12 -9.07 -2.86
C SER A 114 -2.73 -9.30 -4.31
N LEU A 115 -1.68 -8.62 -4.77
CA LEU A 115 -1.13 -8.73 -6.11
C LEU A 115 -0.28 -9.99 -6.30
N LYS A 116 0.47 -10.41 -5.29
CA LYS A 116 1.43 -11.53 -5.36
C LYS A 116 0.87 -12.77 -6.06
N GLY A 117 1.51 -13.16 -7.17
CA GLY A 117 1.17 -14.32 -7.98
C GLY A 117 -0.04 -14.13 -8.88
N LYS A 118 -0.43 -12.87 -9.14
CA LYS A 118 -1.55 -12.48 -10.01
C LYS A 118 -1.18 -11.33 -10.94
N GLU A 119 0.10 -10.97 -11.01
CA GLU A 119 0.65 -9.87 -11.81
C GLU A 119 0.24 -10.05 -13.28
N ASP A 120 0.62 -11.19 -13.88
CA ASP A 120 0.30 -11.53 -15.27
C ASP A 120 -1.22 -11.57 -15.51
N THR A 121 -1.99 -12.15 -14.59
CA THR A 121 -3.45 -12.20 -14.71
C THR A 121 -4.06 -10.81 -14.70
N LEU A 122 -3.60 -9.91 -13.83
CA LEU A 122 -4.07 -8.53 -13.81
C LEU A 122 -3.69 -7.81 -15.11
N ALA A 123 -2.45 -7.97 -15.59
CA ALA A 123 -1.99 -7.38 -16.84
C ALA A 123 -2.84 -7.83 -18.03
N ASP A 124 -3.11 -9.13 -18.15
CA ASP A 124 -3.95 -9.70 -19.21
C ASP A 124 -5.37 -9.15 -19.18
N MET A 125 -6.01 -9.11 -18.00
CA MET A 125 -7.36 -8.57 -17.85
C MET A 125 -7.42 -7.08 -18.20
N LEU A 126 -6.38 -6.30 -17.84
CA LEU A 126 -6.27 -4.88 -18.16
C LEU A 126 -6.14 -4.66 -19.69
N ARG A 127 -5.27 -5.43 -20.36
CA ARG A 127 -5.10 -5.37 -21.83
C ARG A 127 -6.37 -5.79 -22.57
N ALA A 128 -7.04 -6.82 -22.08
CA ALA A 128 -8.33 -7.27 -22.59
C ALA A 128 -9.48 -6.29 -22.30
N ARG A 129 -9.24 -5.21 -21.56
CA ARG A 129 -10.23 -4.21 -21.15
C ARG A 129 -11.43 -4.85 -20.45
N GLU A 130 -11.17 -5.84 -19.61
CA GLU A 130 -12.22 -6.54 -18.89
C GLU A 130 -13.00 -5.58 -17.97
N PRO A 131 -14.30 -5.84 -17.75
CA PRO A 131 -15.09 -5.05 -16.80
C PRO A 131 -14.49 -5.09 -15.40
N LEU A 132 -14.41 -3.94 -14.74
CA LEU A 132 -13.90 -3.80 -13.37
C LEU A 132 -14.50 -4.82 -12.38
N SER A 133 -15.79 -5.14 -12.52
CA SER A 133 -16.47 -6.13 -11.68
C SER A 133 -15.93 -7.55 -11.88
N SER A 134 -15.64 -7.95 -13.12
CA SER A 134 -15.00 -9.23 -13.47
C SER A 134 -13.62 -9.33 -12.81
N MET A 135 -12.81 -8.27 -12.96
CA MET A 135 -11.47 -8.19 -12.40
C MET A 135 -11.47 -8.33 -10.87
N LYS A 136 -12.32 -7.58 -10.17
CA LYS A 136 -12.46 -7.70 -8.70
C LYS A 136 -12.90 -9.11 -8.30
N ALA A 137 -13.89 -9.66 -8.98
CA ALA A 137 -14.42 -10.99 -8.68
C ALA A 137 -13.39 -12.11 -8.92
N SER A 138 -12.48 -11.95 -9.88
CA SER A 138 -11.40 -12.90 -10.15
C SER A 138 -10.24 -12.73 -9.15
N LEU A 139 -9.69 -11.52 -9.06
CA LEU A 139 -8.45 -11.23 -8.35
C LEU A 139 -8.61 -11.16 -6.83
N CYS A 140 -9.76 -10.65 -6.34
CA CYS A 140 -9.97 -10.38 -4.92
C CYS A 140 -10.81 -11.44 -4.19
N LYS A 141 -11.27 -12.48 -4.90
CA LYS A 141 -12.13 -13.54 -4.33
C LYS A 141 -11.57 -14.17 -3.06
N ALA A 142 -10.28 -14.51 -3.05
CA ALA A 142 -9.64 -15.20 -1.95
C ALA A 142 -9.52 -14.33 -0.69
N SER A 143 -9.19 -13.06 -0.86
CA SER A 143 -9.10 -12.09 0.24
C SER A 143 -10.48 -11.73 0.78
N CYS A 144 -11.49 -11.60 -0.08
CA CYS A 144 -12.85 -11.21 0.30
C CYS A 144 -13.70 -12.34 0.88
N LYS A 145 -13.40 -13.61 0.55
CA LYS A 145 -14.11 -14.77 1.13
C LYS A 145 -13.84 -14.94 2.63
N ARG A 146 -12.66 -14.53 3.10
CA ARG A 146 -12.23 -14.72 4.48
C ARG A 146 -12.64 -13.52 5.33
N LYS A 147 -13.75 -13.61 6.05
CA LYS A 147 -14.07 -12.65 7.11
C LYS A 147 -12.99 -12.71 8.19
N ARG A 148 -12.34 -11.59 8.47
CA ARG A 148 -11.35 -11.46 9.54
C ARG A 148 -11.95 -10.66 10.68
N ALA A 149 -11.65 -11.08 11.90
CA ALA A 149 -12.04 -10.34 13.08
C ALA A 149 -11.44 -8.92 13.02
N LYS A 150 -12.16 -7.96 13.61
CA LYS A 150 -11.63 -6.63 13.81
C LYS A 150 -10.38 -6.70 14.71
N PRO A 151 -9.30 -5.98 14.38
CA PRO A 151 -8.19 -5.73 15.29
C PRO A 151 -8.69 -5.22 16.65
N GLN A 152 -8.21 -5.80 17.76
CA GLN A 152 -8.66 -5.43 19.12
C GLN A 152 -8.30 -3.99 19.53
N VAL A 153 -7.20 -3.44 19.00
CA VAL A 153 -6.77 -2.07 19.28
C VAL A 153 -6.31 -1.43 17.97
N TRP A 154 -7.06 -0.42 17.53
CA TRP A 154 -6.68 0.48 16.46
C TRP A 154 -6.49 1.88 17.02
N GLU A 155 -5.36 2.49 16.68
CA GLU A 155 -5.07 3.89 16.97
C GLU A 155 -5.00 4.57 15.60
N ASP A 156 -6.00 5.38 15.32
CA ASP A 156 -6.18 6.12 14.08
C ASP A 156 -5.07 7.15 13.91
N GLU A 157 -4.45 7.17 12.75
CA GLU A 157 -3.43 8.13 12.41
C GLU A 157 -4.07 9.33 11.72
N VAL A 158 -3.71 10.56 12.11
CA VAL A 158 -4.21 11.74 11.39
C VAL A 158 -3.65 11.75 9.97
N PHE A 159 -4.53 11.68 8.98
CA PHE A 159 -4.16 11.86 7.58
C PHE A 159 -3.53 13.24 7.34
N GLU A 160 -2.23 13.25 7.12
CA GLU A 160 -1.49 14.48 6.80
C GLU A 160 -1.23 14.54 5.30
N LYS A 161 -1.87 15.50 4.62
CA LYS A 161 -1.66 15.75 3.20
C LYS A 161 -0.21 16.18 2.93
N ARG A 162 0.42 15.58 1.92
CA ARG A 162 1.69 16.04 1.36
C ARG A 162 1.51 17.31 0.54
N ASP A 163 2.57 18.11 0.50
CA ASP A 163 2.63 19.27 -0.39
C ASP A 163 2.44 18.83 -1.86
N ALA A 164 1.42 19.40 -2.50
CA ALA A 164 1.05 19.03 -3.87
C ALA A 164 2.10 19.47 -4.90
N ALA A 165 2.84 20.55 -4.65
CA ALA A 165 3.91 21.00 -5.54
C ALA A 165 5.10 20.03 -5.47
N VAL A 166 5.42 19.50 -4.29
CA VAL A 166 6.44 18.45 -4.14
C VAL A 166 6.03 17.18 -4.90
N VAL A 167 4.77 16.74 -4.76
CA VAL A 167 4.27 15.56 -5.50
C VAL A 167 4.31 15.80 -7.01
N ALA A 168 3.93 16.98 -7.49
CA ALA A 168 3.99 17.32 -8.90
C ALA A 168 5.44 17.35 -9.43
N GLN A 169 6.40 17.83 -8.64
CA GLN A 169 7.82 17.78 -8.99
C GLN A 169 8.34 16.35 -9.08
N GLU A 170 7.97 15.47 -8.15
CA GLU A 170 8.32 14.04 -8.20
C GLU A 170 7.77 13.35 -9.46
N ASP A 171 6.53 13.67 -9.85
CA ASP A 171 5.90 13.10 -11.05
C ASP A 171 6.50 13.67 -12.35
N ALA A 172 7.12 14.85 -12.30
CA ALA A 172 7.84 15.44 -13.43
C ALA A 172 9.26 14.87 -13.60
N LEU A 173 9.75 14.07 -12.64
CA LEU A 173 11.03 13.40 -12.78
C LEU A 173 10.95 12.31 -13.87
N PRO A 174 12.00 12.15 -14.70
CA PRO A 174 11.98 11.18 -15.78
C PRO A 174 11.90 9.73 -15.25
N PRO A 175 11.44 8.77 -16.08
CA PRO A 175 11.32 7.37 -15.68
C PRO A 175 12.63 6.80 -15.15
N GLY A 176 12.56 6.16 -13.99
CA GLY A 176 13.72 5.66 -13.24
C GLY A 176 14.23 6.62 -12.15
N MET A 177 13.85 7.90 -12.21
CA MET A 177 14.13 8.87 -11.14
C MET A 177 13.06 8.97 -10.06
N GLN A 178 11.82 8.63 -10.39
CA GLN A 178 10.67 8.82 -9.49
C GLN A 178 10.72 7.97 -8.20
N SER A 179 11.65 7.01 -8.09
CA SER A 179 11.90 6.23 -6.87
C SER A 179 12.69 7.00 -5.81
N TYR A 180 13.24 8.16 -6.16
CA TYR A 180 13.96 9.06 -5.25
C TYR A 180 13.14 10.34 -5.15
N ASN A 181 12.86 10.80 -3.93
CA ASN A 181 12.31 12.16 -3.79
C ASN A 181 13.43 13.17 -4.08
N ALA A 182 13.08 14.42 -4.39
CA ALA A 182 14.07 15.46 -4.71
C ALA A 182 15.12 15.61 -3.59
N ASN A 183 14.74 15.41 -2.32
CA ASN A 183 15.66 15.47 -1.19
C ASN A 183 16.61 14.26 -1.15
N ASP A 184 16.15 13.05 -1.52
CA ASP A 184 16.98 11.84 -1.61
C ASP A 184 18.10 12.09 -2.64
N ILE A 185 17.77 12.66 -3.80
CA ILE A 185 18.74 13.01 -4.86
C ILE A 185 19.71 14.09 -4.37
N LEU A 186 19.20 15.19 -3.80
CA LEU A 186 20.01 16.31 -3.33
C LEU A 186 20.89 15.94 -2.11
N SER A 187 20.56 14.85 -1.40
CA SER A 187 21.39 14.33 -0.31
C SER A 187 22.54 13.43 -0.78
N MET A 188 22.55 13.03 -2.06
CA MET A 188 23.64 12.24 -2.65
C MET A 188 24.86 13.12 -2.94
N THR A 189 26.04 12.51 -2.95
CA THR A 189 27.27 13.22 -3.36
C THR A 189 27.20 13.60 -4.84
N GLU A 190 27.90 14.66 -5.25
CA GLU A 190 27.93 15.09 -6.66
C GLU A 190 28.39 13.97 -7.61
N SER A 191 29.32 13.12 -7.18
CA SER A 191 29.76 11.96 -7.96
C SER A 191 28.67 10.91 -8.12
N ASP A 192 27.90 10.65 -7.08
CA ASP A 192 26.81 9.67 -7.14
C ASP A 192 25.65 10.20 -7.99
N GLN A 193 25.36 11.50 -7.92
CA GLN A 193 24.38 12.15 -8.79
C GLN A 193 24.80 12.00 -10.27
N ALA A 194 26.06 12.32 -10.61
CA ALA A 194 26.56 12.21 -11.98
C ALA A 194 26.52 10.78 -12.53
N ALA A 195 26.97 9.79 -11.74
CA ALA A 195 26.92 8.38 -12.13
C ALA A 195 25.48 7.90 -12.36
N TRP A 196 24.55 8.37 -11.53
CA TRP A 196 23.16 8.01 -11.64
C TRP A 196 22.49 8.64 -12.87
N PHE A 197 22.74 9.92 -13.17
CA PHE A 197 22.24 10.56 -14.38
C PHE A 197 22.71 9.83 -15.65
N ALA A 198 23.97 9.41 -15.69
CA ALA A 198 24.51 8.63 -16.81
C ALA A 198 23.82 7.26 -16.97
N ASP A 199 23.52 6.56 -15.87
CA ASP A 199 22.75 5.30 -15.90
C ASP A 199 21.32 5.52 -16.43
N GLN A 200 20.67 6.63 -16.04
CA GLN A 200 19.33 6.97 -16.53
C GLN A 200 19.32 7.28 -18.03
N GLU A 201 20.29 8.03 -18.53
CA GLU A 201 20.43 8.31 -19.96
C GLU A 201 20.65 7.02 -20.76
N HIS A 202 21.51 6.12 -20.27
CA HIS A 202 21.74 4.83 -20.91
C HIS A 202 20.46 3.97 -20.95
N LYS A 203 19.72 3.89 -19.84
CA LYS A 203 18.43 3.17 -19.80
C LYS A 203 17.39 3.77 -20.75
N LYS A 204 17.33 5.10 -20.85
CA LYS A 204 16.47 5.78 -21.81
C LYS A 204 16.87 5.41 -23.24
N MET A 205 18.14 5.51 -23.60
CA MET A 205 18.64 5.13 -24.92
C MET A 205 18.26 3.68 -25.28
N LEU A 206 18.38 2.75 -24.33
CA LEU A 206 17.98 1.36 -24.55
C LEU A 206 16.48 1.18 -24.83
N ARG A 207 15.61 1.96 -24.17
CA ARG A 207 14.16 1.97 -24.44
C ARG A 207 13.85 2.54 -25.82
N ASP A 208 14.42 3.71 -26.13
CA ASP A 208 14.23 4.37 -27.42
C ASP A 208 14.71 3.48 -28.59
N MET A 209 15.81 2.73 -28.41
CA MET A 209 16.28 1.75 -29.41
C MET A 209 15.29 0.59 -29.59
N ARG A 210 14.72 0.05 -28.50
CA ARG A 210 13.71 -1.02 -28.57
C ARG A 210 12.45 -0.55 -29.28
N GLU A 211 12.01 0.67 -29.01
CA GLU A 211 10.85 1.28 -29.67
C GLU A 211 11.09 1.51 -31.16
N ALA A 212 12.32 1.86 -31.57
CA ALA A 212 12.67 2.06 -32.97
C ALA A 212 12.75 0.76 -33.80
N GLU A 213 12.84 -0.40 -33.14
CA GLU A 213 12.88 -1.73 -33.80
C GLU A 213 11.48 -2.34 -34.00
N MET A 214 10.42 -1.71 -33.46
CA MET A 214 9.02 -2.10 -33.64
C MET A 214 8.32 -1.33 -34.76
#